data_AF-A0A392R8L2-F1
#
_entry.id   AF-A0A392R8L2-F1
#
_cell.length_a   1.000
_cell.length_b   1.000
_cell.length_c   1.000
_cell.angle_alpha   90.00
_cell.angle_beta   90.00
_cell.angle_gamma   90.00
#
_symmetry.space_group_name_H-M   'P 1'
#
loop_
_entity.id
_entity.type
_entity.pdbx_description
1 polymer ?
#
loop_
_entity_poly.entity_id
_entity_poly.type
_entity_poly.pdbx_seq_one_letter_code
_entity_poly.pdbx_strand_id
1 'polypeptide(L)'
;SAGESARDHFGHGTHVASTVGGRRIKGVSYHGLAKGTIRGGVPSSRIAVYKVCNPKCRDDNILAAFDDAIADGVDIISISLGNINAVEILKDTLAIGSFHAMEKGILTVQAVGNSGPNPSTISSGAPWIFSVAATTIDRQFIDKLILGNE
;
A
#
# COMPACT_ATOMS: atom_id res chain seq x y z
N SER A 1 -19.37 -9.56 -4.37
CA SER A 1 -18.27 -9.67 -5.34
C SER A 1 -17.44 -8.39 -5.27
N ALA A 2 -16.12 -8.49 -5.09
CA ALA A 2 -15.23 -7.45 -5.60
C ALA A 2 -15.58 -7.24 -7.08
N GLY A 3 -15.55 -6.00 -7.60
CA GLY A 3 -16.15 -5.66 -8.90
C GLY A 3 -15.69 -6.60 -10.04
N GLU A 4 -16.45 -6.67 -11.13
CA GLU A 4 -16.29 -7.61 -12.27
C GLU A 4 -14.88 -7.69 -12.89
N SER A 5 -13.93 -6.83 -12.48
CA SER A 5 -12.52 -6.95 -12.84
C SER A 5 -11.58 -6.37 -11.78
N ALA A 6 -10.30 -6.71 -11.92
CA ALA A 6 -9.18 -6.11 -11.19
C ALA A 6 -8.86 -4.66 -11.61
N ARG A 7 -9.65 -4.04 -12.50
CA ARG A 7 -9.41 -2.65 -12.95
C ARG A 7 -9.50 -1.67 -11.78
N ASP A 8 -8.48 -0.84 -11.63
CA ASP A 8 -8.44 0.22 -10.64
C ASP A 8 -9.15 1.47 -11.16
N HIS A 9 -10.20 1.88 -10.44
CA HIS A 9 -10.97 3.11 -10.74
C HIS A 9 -10.70 4.23 -9.73
N PHE A 10 -9.95 3.95 -8.67
CA PHE A 10 -9.65 4.89 -7.59
C PHE A 10 -8.22 5.43 -7.69
N GLY A 11 -7.29 4.64 -8.23
CA GLY A 11 -5.90 5.01 -8.48
C GLY A 11 -4.93 4.60 -7.38
N HIS A 12 -5.42 4.32 -6.16
CA HIS A 12 -4.56 3.92 -5.03
C HIS A 12 -3.77 2.64 -5.32
N GLY A 13 -4.42 1.60 -5.87
CA GLY A 13 -3.75 0.34 -6.20
C GLY A 13 -2.68 0.53 -7.28
N THR A 14 -2.99 1.32 -8.31
CA THR A 14 -2.05 1.67 -9.39
C THR A 14 -0.84 2.44 -8.84
N HIS A 15 -1.07 3.41 -7.95
CA HIS A 15 -0.01 4.18 -7.31
C HIS A 15 0.92 3.27 -6.50
N VAL A 16 0.37 2.46 -5.57
CA VAL A 16 1.13 1.51 -4.74
C VAL A 16 1.92 0.51 -5.59
N ALA A 17 1.27 -0.14 -6.56
CA ALA A 17 1.93 -1.12 -7.43
C ALA A 17 3.09 -0.51 -8.21
N SER A 18 2.93 0.73 -8.70
CA SER A 18 3.99 1.45 -9.41
C SER A 18 5.17 1.84 -8.51
N THR A 19 4.93 2.13 -7.23
CA THR A 19 5.99 2.40 -6.24
C THR A 19 6.80 1.15 -5.92
N VAL A 20 6.17 -0.03 -5.88
CA VAL A 20 6.86 -1.31 -5.61
C VAL A 20 7.66 -1.77 -6.84
N GLY A 21 6.99 -1.94 -7.98
CA GLY A 21 7.54 -2.62 -9.17
C GLY A 21 7.36 -1.87 -10.49
N GLY A 22 7.06 -0.56 -10.46
CA GLY A 22 6.85 0.23 -11.66
C GLY A 22 8.08 0.25 -12.58
N ARG A 23 7.83 0.09 -13.89
CA ARG A 23 8.89 0.19 -14.90
C ARG A 23 9.51 1.59 -14.95
N ARG A 24 10.73 1.65 -15.47
CA ARG A 24 11.44 2.93 -15.68
C ARG A 24 10.80 3.72 -16.82
N ILE A 25 10.23 4.88 -16.51
CA ILE A 25 9.61 5.77 -17.51
C ILE A 25 10.22 7.17 -17.39
N LYS A 26 10.76 7.68 -18.50
CA LYS A 26 11.41 9.00 -18.57
C LYS A 26 10.39 10.11 -18.82
N GLY A 27 10.66 11.31 -18.32
CA GLY A 27 9.92 12.52 -18.67
C GLY A 27 8.54 12.65 -18.03
N VAL A 28 8.25 11.87 -16.98
CA VAL A 28 6.98 11.92 -16.25
C VAL A 28 6.98 13.08 -15.27
N SER A 29 5.84 13.71 -15.08
CA SER A 29 5.60 14.77 -14.10
C SER A 29 4.11 14.81 -13.72
N TYR A 30 3.79 15.46 -12.60
CA TYR A 30 2.42 15.79 -12.22
C TYR A 30 2.16 17.27 -12.53
N HIS A 31 1.51 17.58 -13.65
CA HIS A 31 1.32 18.96 -14.13
C HIS A 31 2.63 19.78 -14.16
N GLY A 32 3.75 19.15 -14.55
CA GLY A 32 5.09 19.78 -14.55
C GLY A 32 5.87 19.65 -13.23
N LEU A 33 5.21 19.30 -12.13
CA LEU A 33 5.84 19.06 -10.83
C LEU A 33 6.59 17.73 -10.81
N ALA A 34 7.73 17.70 -10.10
CA ALA A 34 8.59 16.53 -9.94
C ALA A 34 8.95 15.82 -11.26
N LYS A 35 9.24 16.60 -12.30
CA LYS A 35 9.67 16.07 -13.59
C LYS A 35 10.93 15.22 -13.43
N GLY A 36 10.90 14.00 -13.96
CA GLY A 36 12.05 13.10 -13.88
C GLY A 36 11.82 11.76 -14.53
N THR A 37 12.61 10.78 -14.09
CA THR A 37 12.40 9.37 -14.41
C THR A 37 11.77 8.69 -13.21
N ILE A 38 10.59 8.12 -13.37
CA ILE A 38 9.93 7.33 -12.33
C ILE A 38 10.31 5.86 -12.47
N ARG A 39 10.39 5.15 -11.35
CA ARG A 39 10.54 3.69 -11.26
C ARG A 39 10.13 3.21 -9.87
N GLY A 40 9.71 1.95 -9.76
CA GLY A 40 9.54 1.30 -8.47
C GLY A 40 10.87 0.88 -7.83
N GLY A 41 10.79 0.32 -6.62
CA GLY A 41 11.94 -0.24 -5.91
C GLY A 41 12.65 -1.34 -6.71
N VAL A 42 11.87 -2.26 -7.29
CA VAL A 42 12.38 -3.36 -8.13
C VAL A 42 11.69 -3.36 -9.50
N PRO A 43 12.16 -2.57 -10.49
CA PRO A 43 11.47 -2.43 -11.78
C PRO A 43 11.38 -3.70 -12.64
N SER A 44 12.17 -4.73 -12.31
CA SER A 44 12.19 -6.04 -12.98
C SER A 44 11.29 -7.07 -12.29
N SER A 45 10.64 -6.74 -11.17
CA SER A 45 9.72 -7.66 -10.51
C SER A 45 8.48 -7.91 -11.35
N ARG A 46 7.80 -9.02 -11.07
CA ARG A 46 6.45 -9.29 -11.57
C ARG A 46 5.45 -8.74 -10.55
N ILE A 47 4.30 -8.28 -11.03
CA ILE A 47 3.21 -7.76 -10.19
C ILE A 47 2.00 -8.64 -10.41
N ALA A 48 1.52 -9.29 -9.34
CA ALA A 48 0.21 -9.92 -9.26
C ALA A 48 -0.73 -8.97 -8.47
N VAL A 49 -1.94 -8.74 -8.98
CA VAL A 49 -2.88 -7.78 -8.40
C VAL A 49 -4.11 -8.49 -7.88
N TYR A 50 -4.33 -8.39 -6.57
CA TYR A 50 -5.52 -8.90 -5.88
C TYR A 50 -6.35 -7.71 -5.40
N LYS A 51 -7.45 -7.42 -6.11
CA LYS A 51 -8.30 -6.25 -5.80
C LYS A 51 -9.33 -6.61 -4.73
N VAL A 52 -9.09 -6.16 -3.50
CA VAL A 52 -9.96 -6.46 -2.34
C VAL A 52 -10.92 -5.32 -1.98
N CYS A 53 -10.65 -4.10 -2.46
CA CYS A 53 -11.43 -2.90 -2.15
C CYS A 53 -12.31 -2.49 -3.33
N ASN A 54 -13.64 -2.46 -3.13
CA ASN A 54 -14.59 -1.89 -4.07
C ASN A 54 -15.98 -1.62 -3.44
N PRO A 55 -16.36 -0.36 -3.13
CA PRO A 55 -15.49 0.72 -2.69
C PRO A 55 -14.92 0.47 -1.27
N LYS A 56 -15.52 -0.47 -0.53
CA LYS A 56 -15.04 -0.92 0.79
C LYS A 56 -14.08 -2.10 0.62
N CYS A 57 -13.15 -2.24 1.55
CA CYS A 57 -12.29 -3.41 1.69
C CYS A 57 -12.97 -4.35 2.68
N ARG A 58 -13.62 -5.41 2.20
CA ARG A 58 -14.31 -6.36 3.08
C ARG A 58 -13.33 -7.42 3.55
N ASP A 59 -13.51 -7.89 4.78
CA ASP A 59 -12.63 -8.89 5.39
C ASP A 59 -12.59 -10.21 4.59
N ASP A 60 -13.73 -10.67 4.09
CA ASP A 60 -13.83 -11.87 3.26
C ASP A 60 -13.00 -11.76 1.98
N ASN A 61 -13.04 -10.62 1.29
CA ASN A 61 -12.21 -10.36 0.13
C ASN A 61 -10.71 -10.33 0.48
N ILE A 62 -10.34 -9.79 1.65
CA ILE A 62 -8.94 -9.70 2.09
C ILE A 62 -8.40 -11.11 2.36
N LEU A 63 -9.13 -11.95 3.09
CA LEU A 63 -8.70 -13.34 3.34
C LEU A 63 -8.61 -14.16 2.06
N ALA A 64 -9.60 -14.03 1.17
CA ALA A 64 -9.58 -14.71 -0.12
C ALA A 64 -8.35 -14.31 -0.96
N ALA A 65 -7.99 -13.02 -0.97
CA ALA A 65 -6.79 -12.56 -1.66
C ALA A 65 -5.49 -13.07 -1.04
N PHE A 66 -5.42 -13.22 0.29
CA PHE A 66 -4.27 -13.86 0.92
C PHE A 66 -4.18 -15.34 0.52
N ASP A 67 -5.29 -16.07 0.56
CA ASP A 67 -5.33 -17.49 0.16
C ASP A 67 -4.87 -17.68 -1.29
N ASP A 68 -5.43 -16.89 -2.22
CA ASP A 68 -5.04 -16.92 -3.63
C ASP A 68 -3.57 -16.51 -3.82
N ALA A 69 -3.09 -15.43 -3.18
CA ALA A 69 -1.70 -14.98 -3.32
C ALA A 69 -0.69 -16.01 -2.79
N ILE A 70 -1.01 -16.67 -1.67
CA ILE A 70 -0.19 -17.73 -1.10
C ILE A 70 -0.18 -18.94 -2.05
N ALA A 71 -1.34 -19.35 -2.56
CA ALA A 71 -1.46 -20.48 -3.47
C ALA A 71 -0.76 -20.23 -4.81
N ASP A 72 -0.80 -19.00 -5.32
CA ASP A 72 -0.10 -18.56 -6.52
C ASP A 72 1.42 -18.48 -6.33
N GLY A 73 1.91 -18.58 -5.10
CA GLY A 73 3.34 -18.60 -4.78
C GLY A 73 4.03 -17.25 -4.92
N VAL A 74 3.37 -16.15 -4.51
CA VAL A 74 4.02 -14.84 -4.50
C VAL A 74 5.20 -14.81 -3.52
N ASP A 75 6.26 -14.07 -3.85
CA ASP A 75 7.45 -13.98 -2.98
C ASP A 75 7.28 -13.00 -1.81
N ILE A 76 6.45 -11.96 -1.99
CA ILE A 76 6.21 -10.89 -1.01
C ILE A 76 4.82 -10.28 -1.23
N ILE A 77 4.16 -9.89 -0.14
CA ILE A 77 2.86 -9.20 -0.17
C ILE A 77 3.06 -7.75 0.27
N SER A 78 2.64 -6.80 -0.56
CA SER A 78 2.62 -5.37 -0.22
C SER A 78 1.17 -4.90 -0.07
N ILE A 79 0.78 -4.48 1.14
CA ILE A 79 -0.59 -4.12 1.47
C ILE A 79 -0.68 -2.74 2.15
N SER A 80 -1.11 -1.73 1.40
CA SER A 80 -1.35 -0.39 1.94
C SER A 80 -2.79 -0.24 2.43
N LEU A 81 -3.20 -1.14 3.34
CA LEU A 81 -4.51 -1.16 3.98
C LEU A 81 -4.33 -1.33 5.50
N GLY A 82 -5.35 -0.93 6.25
CA GLY A 82 -5.35 -1.05 7.70
C GLY A 82 -6.67 -0.60 8.30
N ASN A 83 -6.94 -1.04 9.52
CA ASN A 83 -8.05 -0.54 10.30
C ASN A 83 -7.78 0.90 10.77
N ILE A 84 -8.83 1.67 11.05
CA ILE A 84 -8.69 3.02 11.62
C ILE A 84 -8.08 2.96 13.03
N ASN A 85 -8.51 1.97 13.80
CA ASN A 85 -8.06 1.68 15.16
C ASN A 85 -7.39 0.31 15.21
N ALA A 86 -6.52 0.09 16.20
CA ALA A 86 -6.00 -1.24 16.48
C ALA A 86 -7.14 -2.21 16.80
N VAL A 87 -7.08 -3.41 16.22
CA VAL A 87 -8.00 -4.50 16.48
C VAL A 87 -7.21 -5.62 17.17
N GLU A 88 -7.88 -6.41 18.00
CA GLU A 88 -7.28 -7.61 18.58
C GLU A 88 -6.76 -8.53 17.46
N ILE A 89 -5.53 -9.04 17.60
CA ILE A 89 -4.82 -9.80 16.55
C ILE A 89 -5.67 -10.97 16.00
N LEU A 90 -6.40 -11.68 16.86
CA LEU A 90 -7.24 -12.82 16.47
C LEU A 90 -8.54 -12.41 15.72
N LYS A 91 -8.83 -11.12 15.63
CA LYS A 91 -9.96 -10.53 14.91
C LYS A 91 -9.51 -9.60 13.79
N ASP A 92 -8.20 -9.41 13.62
CA ASP A 92 -7.65 -8.60 12.55
C ASP A 92 -7.37 -9.47 11.33
N THR A 93 -8.17 -9.27 10.29
CA THR A 93 -8.08 -9.97 9.01
C THR A 93 -6.69 -9.88 8.36
N LEU A 94 -6.02 -8.72 8.48
CA LEU A 94 -4.67 -8.51 7.94
C LEU A 94 -3.65 -9.31 8.76
N ALA A 95 -3.83 -9.37 10.09
CA ALA A 95 -2.98 -10.19 10.96
C ALA A 95 -3.15 -11.69 10.68
N ILE A 96 -4.39 -12.17 10.52
CA ILE A 96 -4.67 -13.58 10.21
C ILE A 96 -4.11 -13.98 8.84
N GLY A 97 -4.42 -13.21 7.79
CA GLY A 97 -3.93 -13.52 6.43
C GLY A 97 -2.40 -13.48 6.33
N SER A 98 -1.77 -12.47 6.95
CA SER A 98 -0.31 -12.36 6.99
C SER A 98 0.36 -13.44 7.83
N PHE A 99 -0.31 -13.97 8.85
CA PHE A 99 0.21 -15.10 9.64
C PHE A 99 0.36 -16.33 8.76
N HIS A 100 -0.69 -16.69 8.00
CA HIS A 100 -0.63 -17.81 7.06
C HIS A 100 0.38 -17.59 5.93
N ALA A 101 0.55 -16.35 5.46
CA ALA A 101 1.60 -16.01 4.50
C ALA A 101 3.00 -16.25 5.12
N MET A 102 3.21 -15.81 6.36
CA MET A 102 4.48 -16.01 7.09
C MET A 102 4.79 -17.50 7.32
N GLU A 103 3.80 -18.34 7.64
CA GLU A 103 3.97 -19.79 7.75
C GLU A 103 4.49 -20.44 6.44
N LYS A 104 4.27 -19.78 5.29
CA LYS A 104 4.77 -20.18 3.98
C LYS A 104 6.03 -19.43 3.53
N GLY A 105 6.61 -18.61 4.41
CA GLY A 105 7.81 -17.82 4.11
C GLY A 105 7.57 -16.56 3.29
N ILE A 106 6.31 -16.09 3.19
CA ILE A 106 5.92 -14.92 2.40
C ILE A 106 5.78 -13.72 3.35
N LEU A 107 6.71 -12.76 3.26
CA LEU A 107 6.68 -11.56 4.09
C LEU A 107 5.54 -10.62 3.67
N THR A 108 4.78 -10.12 4.65
CA THR A 108 3.78 -9.06 4.43
C THR A 108 4.33 -7.71 4.88
N VAL A 109 4.30 -6.73 3.99
CA VAL A 109 4.66 -5.32 4.21
C VAL A 109 3.39 -4.49 4.30
N GLN A 110 3.13 -3.87 5.44
CA GLN A 110 1.88 -3.15 5.72
C GLN A 110 2.14 -1.72 6.19
N ALA A 111 1.31 -0.78 5.73
CA ALA A 111 1.31 0.59 6.25
C ALA A 111 0.73 0.65 7.68
N VAL A 112 1.34 1.43 8.58
CA VAL A 112 0.88 1.52 9.99
C VAL A 112 -0.40 2.32 10.20
N GLY A 113 -0.87 3.04 9.17
CA GLY A 113 -2.04 3.91 9.22
C GLY A 113 -1.67 5.40 9.34
N ASN A 114 -2.69 6.24 9.18
CA ASN A 114 -2.56 7.71 9.12
C ASN A 114 -3.25 8.42 10.29
N SER A 115 -3.56 7.70 11.37
CA SER A 115 -4.32 8.21 12.53
C SER A 115 -3.45 8.92 13.58
N GLY A 116 -2.17 9.17 13.29
CA GLY A 116 -1.25 9.91 14.15
C GLY A 116 -1.68 11.37 14.37
N PRO A 117 -0.95 12.15 15.18
CA PRO A 117 0.38 11.86 15.75
C PRO A 117 0.35 11.31 17.19
N ASN A 118 -0.84 11.11 17.78
CA ASN A 118 -0.94 10.66 19.17
C ASN A 118 -0.36 9.24 19.35
N PRO A 119 0.19 8.92 20.54
CA PRO A 119 0.63 7.56 20.86
C PRO A 119 -0.49 6.52 20.66
N SER A 120 -0.10 5.28 20.36
CA SER A 120 -1.01 4.12 20.24
C SER A 120 -2.10 4.26 19.16
N THR A 121 -1.75 4.89 18.03
CA THR A 121 -2.66 5.11 16.88
C THR A 121 -2.38 4.19 15.68
N ILE A 122 -1.38 3.31 15.76
CA ILE A 122 -1.07 2.35 14.70
C ILE A 122 -2.12 1.22 14.67
N SER A 123 -2.42 0.71 13.48
CA SER A 123 -3.27 -0.49 13.33
C SER A 123 -2.50 -1.73 12.87
N SER A 124 -1.27 -1.57 12.38
CA SER A 124 -0.38 -2.68 12.00
C SER A 124 0.50 -3.12 13.18
N GLY A 125 -0.06 -3.93 14.08
CA GLY A 125 0.58 -4.33 15.35
C GLY A 125 1.07 -5.79 15.43
N ALA A 126 0.80 -6.62 14.42
CA ALA A 126 1.15 -8.05 14.48
C ALA A 126 2.67 -8.26 14.32
N PRO A 127 3.32 -9.09 15.19
CA PRO A 127 4.79 -9.23 15.19
C PRO A 127 5.42 -9.79 13.91
N TRP A 128 4.64 -10.52 13.10
CA TRP A 128 5.09 -11.11 11.84
C TRP A 128 4.92 -10.19 10.62
N ILE A 129 4.38 -8.98 10.81
CA ILE A 129 4.19 -8.00 9.75
C ILE A 129 5.34 -6.98 9.75
N PHE A 130 5.86 -6.67 8.57
CA PHE A 130 6.77 -5.54 8.41
C PHE A 130 5.96 -4.23 8.33
N SER A 131 5.78 -3.61 9.49
CA SER A 131 5.02 -2.37 9.69
C SER A 131 5.81 -1.13 9.24
N VAL A 132 5.25 -0.34 8.31
CA VAL A 132 5.92 0.82 7.68
C VAL A 132 5.25 2.15 8.03
N ALA A 133 6.01 3.05 8.64
CA ALA A 133 5.61 4.44 8.90
C ALA A 133 5.96 5.36 7.71
N ALA A 134 5.37 6.56 7.69
CA ALA A 134 5.65 7.58 6.68
C ALA A 134 6.59 8.67 7.23
N THR A 135 7.49 9.15 6.38
CA THR A 135 8.35 10.31 6.63
C THR A 135 8.44 11.19 5.39
N THR A 136 8.98 12.40 5.54
CA THR A 136 9.23 13.32 4.43
C THR A 136 10.57 13.04 3.75
N ILE A 137 10.74 13.57 2.54
CA ILE A 137 12.02 13.60 1.82
C ILE A 137 12.52 15.05 1.70
N ASP A 138 13.73 15.22 1.19
CA ASP A 138 14.35 16.52 0.95
C ASP A 138 13.61 17.40 -0.07
N ARG A 139 12.98 16.80 -1.08
CA ARG A 139 12.18 17.50 -2.08
C ARG A 139 10.90 18.08 -1.49
N GLN A 140 10.70 19.38 -1.72
CA GLN A 140 9.48 20.11 -1.35
C GLN A 140 8.81 20.72 -2.58
N PHE A 141 7.48 20.77 -2.57
CA PHE A 141 6.71 21.58 -3.52
C PHE A 141 6.30 22.87 -2.83
N ILE A 142 6.75 24.00 -3.37
CA ILE A 142 6.55 25.33 -2.80
C ILE A 142 5.76 26.16 -3.80
N ASP A 143 4.65 26.73 -3.35
CA ASP A 143 3.91 27.72 -4.11
C ASP A 143 4.33 29.13 -3.66
N LYS A 144 4.79 29.96 -4.60
CA LYS A 144 5.36 31.27 -4.29
C LYS A 144 4.26 32.33 -4.30
N LEU A 145 3.87 32.77 -3.10
CA LEU A 145 2.96 33.90 -2.93
C LEU A 145 3.73 35.22 -2.91
N ILE A 146 3.42 36.13 -3.83
CA ILE A 146 3.91 37.51 -3.82
C ILE A 146 2.74 38.40 -3.41
N LEU A 147 2.82 38.99 -2.23
CA LEU A 147 1.82 39.94 -1.74
C LEU A 147 2.07 41.31 -2.40
N GLY A 148 1.01 42.00 -2.77
CA GLY A 148 1.10 43.41 -3.15
C GLY A 148 1.30 44.23 -1.88
N ASN A 149 2.48 44.76 -1.68
CA ASN A 149 2.66 45.89 -0.79
C ASN A 149 2.40 47.14 -1.64
N GLU A 150 1.53 48.04 -1.17
CA GLU A 150 1.39 49.38 -1.78
C GLU A 150 2.71 50.14 -1.79
#